data_AF-A0A352BFV6-F1
#
_entry.id   AF-A0A352BFV6-F1
#
_cell.length_a   1.000
_cell.length_b   1.000
_cell.length_c   1.000
_cell.angle_alpha   90.00
_cell.angle_beta   90.00
_cell.angle_gamma   90.00
#
_symmetry.space_group_name_H-M   'P 1'
#
loop_
_entity.id
_entity.type
_entity.pdbx_description
1 polymer ?
#
loop_
_entity_poly.entity_id
_entity_poly.type
_entity_poly.pdbx_seq_one_letter_code
_entity_poly.pdbx_strand_id
1 'polypeptide(L)' 'MEIGKIFHTTIGGREVTVETGKYCGQANGHCIVSCGETSVMVNVTMSEKPREGMDF' A
#
# COMPACT_ATOMS: atom_id res chain seq x y z
N MET A 1 11.17 -6.80 -15.91
CA MET A 1 10.16 -6.68 -14.84
C MET A 1 10.68 -5.63 -13.88
N GLU A 2 10.02 -4.49 -13.79
CA GLU A 2 10.43 -3.43 -12.88
C GLU A 2 10.06 -3.88 -11.45
N ILE A 3 11.07 -3.99 -10.58
CA ILE A 3 11.00 -4.74 -9.30
C ILE A 3 10.20 -3.97 -8.22
N GLY A 4 9.60 -2.83 -8.53
CA GLY A 4 8.80 -2.00 -7.63
C GLY A 4 9.09 -0.52 -7.87
N LYS A 5 8.17 0.35 -7.46
CA LYS A 5 8.28 1.82 -7.59
C LYS A 5 8.20 2.47 -6.22
N ILE A 6 9.10 3.43 -5.98
CA ILE A 6 9.16 4.21 -4.75
C ILE A 6 8.78 5.65 -5.06
N PHE A 7 7.87 6.20 -4.25
CA PHE A 7 7.46 7.60 -4.27
C PHE A 7 7.96 8.28 -3.00
N HIS A 8 8.30 9.57 -3.11
CA HIS A 8 8.81 10.38 -2.01
C HIS A 8 7.92 11.61 -1.82
N THR A 9 7.68 11.99 -0.57
CA THR A 9 7.02 13.24 -0.21
C THR A 9 7.50 13.72 1.17
N THR A 10 7.19 14.96 1.52
CA THR A 10 7.50 15.54 2.83
C THR A 10 6.21 15.82 3.59
N ILE A 11 6.07 15.25 4.79
CA ILE A 11 4.91 15.44 5.67
C ILE A 11 5.42 15.88 7.04
N GLY A 12 4.95 17.03 7.55
CA GLY A 12 5.36 17.55 8.86
C GLY A 12 6.88 17.76 8.99
N GLY A 13 7.55 18.14 7.89
CA GLY A 13 9.01 18.32 7.85
C GLY A 13 9.83 17.02 7.85
N ARG A 14 9.18 15.86 7.74
CA ARG A 14 9.84 14.55 7.65
C ARG A 14 9.64 13.96 6.26
N GLU A 15 10.67 13.30 5.74
CA GLU A 15 10.53 12.52 4.51
C GLU A 15 9.66 11.29 4.77
N VAL A 16 8.73 11.04 3.86
CA VAL A 16 7.87 9.87 3.83
C VAL A 16 8.02 9.21 2.47
N THR A 17 8.28 7.90 2.49
CA THR A 17 8.39 7.09 1.27
C THR A 17 7.23 6.10 1.17
N VAL A 18 6.80 5.84 -0.06
CA VAL A 18 5.77 4.83 -0.37
C VAL A 18 6.33 3.91 -1.45
N GLU A 19 6.58 2.65 -1.09
CA GLU A 19 7.01 1.60 -2.02
C GLU A 19 5.82 0.73 -2.44
N THR A 20 5.71 0.45 -3.74
CA THR A 20 4.64 -0.40 -4.32
C THR A 20 5.19 -1.36 -5.37
N GLY A 21 4.49 -2.47 -5.59
CA GLY A 21 4.71 -3.37 -6.74
C GLY A 21 5.73 -4.51 -6.53
N LYS A 22 6.52 -4.48 -5.45
CA LYS A 22 7.55 -5.50 -5.18
C LYS A 22 7.02 -6.73 -4.43
N TYR A 23 6.08 -6.52 -3.52
CA TYR A 23 5.64 -7.54 -2.56
C TYR A 23 4.16 -7.90 -2.77
N CYS A 24 3.65 -8.87 -2.00
CA CYS A 24 2.22 -9.09 -1.82
C CYS A 24 1.35 -9.13 -3.10
N GLY A 25 1.84 -9.72 -4.20
CA GLY A 25 1.16 -9.72 -5.50
C GLY A 25 -0.18 -10.47 -5.57
N GLN A 26 -0.63 -11.07 -4.47
CA GLN A 26 -1.97 -11.66 -4.35
C GLN A 26 -3.01 -10.69 -3.79
N ALA A 27 -2.59 -9.58 -3.18
CA ALA A 27 -3.50 -8.54 -2.72
C ALA A 27 -3.96 -7.66 -3.90
N ASN A 28 -5.15 -7.06 -3.80
CA ASN A 28 -5.62 -6.09 -4.80
C ASN A 28 -4.74 -4.84 -4.82
N GLY A 29 -4.20 -4.45 -3.66
CA GLY A 29 -3.23 -3.38 -3.52
C GLY A 29 -2.32 -3.61 -2.31
N HIS A 30 -1.08 -3.15 -2.42
CA HIS A 30 -0.16 -3.09 -1.28
C HIS A 30 0.75 -1.86 -1.40
N CYS A 31 1.18 -1.37 -0.25
CA CYS A 31 2.32 -0.47 -0.16
C CYS A 31 3.07 -0.65 1.16
N ILE A 32 4.33 -0.25 1.18
CA ILE A 32 5.08 -0.04 2.42
C ILE A 32 5.27 1.47 2.56
N VAL A 33 4.78 2.03 3.66
CA VAL A 33 4.95 3.44 3.99
C VAL A 33 6.01 3.56 5.07
N SER A 34 7.05 4.36 4.84
CA SER A 34 8.12 4.57 5.81
C SER A 34 8.30 6.05 6.15
N CYS A 35 8.58 6.35 7.42
CA CYS A 35 8.90 7.69 7.90
C CYS A 35 10.02 7.62 8.95
N GLY A 36 11.26 7.90 8.52
CA GLY A 36 12.45 7.62 9.33
C GLY A 36 12.65 6.10 9.50
N GLU A 37 12.84 5.64 10.74
CA GLU A 37 13.08 4.22 11.06
C GLU A 37 11.81 3.38 11.21
N THR A 38 10.63 4.00 11.09
CA THR A 38 9.34 3.32 11.24
C THR A 38 8.72 3.05 9.88
N SER A 39 8.30 1.80 9.67
CA SER A 39 7.59 1.37 8.45
C SER A 39 6.31 0.63 8.79
N VAL A 40 5.29 0.84 7.97
CA VAL A 40 4.01 0.11 8.04
C VAL A 40 3.76 -0.53 6.68
N MET A 41 3.55 -1.85 6.68
CA MET A 41 3.10 -2.59 5.51
C MET A 41 1.57 -2.58 5.49
N VAL A 42 1.00 -2.07 4.40
CA VAL A 42 -0.44 -1.91 4.23
C VAL A 42 -0.89 -2.73 3.03
N ASN A 43 -1.93 -3.54 3.23
CA ASN A 43 -2.49 -4.43 2.22
C ASN A 43 -3.99 -4.24 2.18
N VAL A 44 -4.56 -4.24 0.97
CA VAL A 44 -6.00 -4.19 0.77
C VAL A 44 -6.44 -5.39 -0.05
N THR A 45 -7.44 -6.09 0.46
CA THR A 45 -8.10 -7.20 -0.22
C THR A 45 -9.60 -6.94 -0.30
N MET A 46 -10.16 -7.09 -1.49
CA MET A 46 -11.57 -6.89 -1.76
C MET A 46 -12.07 -8.00 -2.70
N SER A 47 -13.27 -8.50 -2.44
CA SER A 47 -13.93 -9.44 -3.35
C SER A 47 -14.27 -8.75 -4.66
N GLU A 48 -14.25 -9.50 -5.77
CA GLU A 48 -14.63 -8.96 -7.09
C GLU A 48 -16.08 -8.48 -7.14
N LYS A 49 -16.95 -9.06 -6.30
CA LYS A 49 -18.37 -8.71 -6.21
C LYS A 49 -18.77 -8.41 -4.77
N PRO A 50 -19.70 -7.46 -4.54
CA PRO A 50 -20.35 -7.29 -3.26
C PRO A 50 -21.06 -8.58 -2.84
N ARG A 51 -21.23 -8.78 -1.52
CA ARG A 51 -22.03 -9.89 -1.00
C ARG A 51 -23.52 -9.59 -1.22
N GLU A 52 -24.28 -10.58 -1.67
CA GLU A 52 -25.73 -10.43 -1.85
C GLU A 52 -26.41 -10.08 -0.53
N GLY A 53 -27.37 -9.16 -0.59
CA GLY A 53 -28.16 -8.74 0.57
C GLY A 53 -27.48 -7.82 1.56
N MET A 54 -26.28 -7.28 1.27
CA MET A 54 -25.66 -6.26 2.13
C MET A 54 -26.20 -4.85 1.88
N ASP A 55 -26.45 -4.13 2.97
CA ASP A 55 -26.85 -2.73 3.04
C ASP A 55 -25.67 -1.78 3.32
N PHE A 56 -24.70 -2.18 4.14
CA PHE A 56 -23.42 -1.50 4.37
C PHE A 56 -22.27 -2.46 4.73
#